data_AF-A0A7C2PLF1-F1
#
_entry.id   AF-A0A7C2PLF1-F1
#
_cell.length_a   1.000
_cell.length_b   1.000
_cell.length_c   1.000
_cell.angle_alpha   90.00
_cell.angle_beta   90.00
_cell.angle_gamma   90.00
#
_symmetry.space_group_name_H-M   'P 1'
#
loop_
_entity.id
_entity.type
_entity.pdbx_description
1 polymer ?
#
loop_
_entity_poly.entity_id
_entity_poly.type
_entity_poly.pdbx_seq_one_letter_code
_entity_poly.pdbx_strand_id
1 'polypeptide(L)'
;MPGVERGQVERAMLLADRVSINLEAPNAARLERLAPGKGFSSELLAPLQWTRSIRESAGRPLASGATQFVVGAAGESDVELLSTTTALYRHAGLRRVFFSAFDPLPATPLEGLPPESPLREHRLDQPSYLLRDYGFDLEDLPFDPVGRLPLDRDPKRAYADRALTHAPIDVDRADPEALRRVPGIGPRAAERIVAARRVRHLRHLEQLRRLGIVAERAAPFILLDGRRPLLQKSLFPNFVDRAVGV
;
A
#
# COMPACT_ATOMS: atom_id res chain seq x y z
N MET A 1 20.51 13.31 3.53
CA MET A 1 21.74 14.02 3.13
C MET A 1 22.07 14.98 4.25
N PRO A 2 23.16 14.74 5.01
CA PRO A 2 23.58 15.65 6.06
C PRO A 2 23.72 17.07 5.49
N GLY A 3 23.16 18.07 6.19
CA GLY A 3 23.31 19.48 5.82
C GLY A 3 22.37 20.02 4.74
N VAL A 4 21.34 19.29 4.29
CA VAL A 4 20.33 19.86 3.38
C VAL A 4 19.52 20.96 4.08
N GLU A 5 19.44 22.12 3.46
CA GLU A 5 18.66 23.25 3.94
C GLU A 5 17.25 23.26 3.35
N ARG A 6 16.29 23.81 4.10
CA ARG A 6 14.89 23.91 3.67
C ARG A 6 14.72 24.65 2.33
N GLY A 7 15.49 25.72 2.10
CA GLY A 7 15.44 26.48 0.84
C GLY A 7 15.91 25.66 -0.37
N GLN A 8 16.84 24.71 -0.18
CA GLN A 8 17.27 23.79 -1.24
C GLN A 8 16.16 22.80 -1.60
N VAL A 9 15.44 22.30 -0.58
CA VAL A 9 14.27 21.44 -0.80
C VAL A 9 13.21 22.18 -1.59
N GLU A 10 12.87 23.42 -1.20
CA GLU A 10 11.92 24.24 -1.93
C GLU A 10 12.35 24.46 -3.38
N ARG A 11 13.62 24.82 -3.62
CA ARG A 11 14.14 25.03 -4.97
C ARG A 11 14.07 23.76 -5.82
N ALA A 12 14.41 22.60 -5.25
CA ALA A 12 14.28 21.32 -5.93
C ALA A 12 12.81 21.01 -6.29
N MET A 13 11.87 21.31 -5.39
CA MET A 13 10.44 21.11 -5.62
C MET A 13 9.84 21.98 -6.73
N LEU A 14 10.53 23.07 -7.12
CA LEU A 14 10.13 23.91 -8.25
C LEU A 14 10.56 23.35 -9.61
N LEU A 15 11.54 22.45 -9.61
CA LEU A 15 12.19 21.96 -10.83
C LEU A 15 11.82 20.51 -11.16
N ALA A 16 11.20 19.79 -10.22
CA ALA A 16 10.92 18.37 -10.32
C ALA A 16 9.43 18.05 -10.13
N ASP A 17 9.01 16.88 -10.60
CA ASP A 17 7.67 16.33 -10.31
C ASP A 17 7.62 15.64 -8.93
N ARG A 18 8.77 15.16 -8.45
CA ARG A 18 8.92 14.44 -7.18
C ARG A 18 10.29 14.66 -6.56
N VAL A 19 10.32 14.85 -5.25
CA VAL A 19 11.52 14.85 -4.42
C VAL A 19 11.50 13.64 -3.50
N SER A 20 12.64 13.00 -3.29
CA SER A 20 12.75 11.80 -2.45
C SER A 20 13.94 11.88 -1.52
N ILE A 21 13.75 11.43 -0.29
CA ILE A 21 14.81 11.22 0.69
C ILE A 21 14.60 9.83 1.27
N ASN A 22 15.58 8.95 1.12
CA ASN A 22 15.48 7.60 1.64
C ASN A 22 15.60 7.63 3.16
N LEU A 23 14.57 7.12 3.84
CA LEU A 23 14.58 6.97 5.28
C LEU A 23 15.40 5.74 5.70
N GLU A 24 15.59 4.79 4.77
CA GLU A 24 16.33 3.52 4.89
C GLU A 24 15.71 2.53 5.87
N ALA A 25 15.25 2.97 7.03
CA ALA A 25 14.70 2.14 8.10
C ALA A 25 13.42 2.76 8.69
N PRO A 26 12.55 2.00 9.38
CA PRO A 26 11.31 2.54 9.92
C PRO A 26 11.47 3.42 11.17
N ASN A 27 12.62 3.36 11.86
CA ASN A 27 12.90 4.12 13.07
C ASN A 27 14.41 4.27 13.30
N ALA A 28 14.79 5.12 14.27
CA ALA A 28 16.20 5.40 14.58
C ALA A 28 17.00 4.16 15.00
N ALA A 29 16.42 3.27 15.80
CA ALA A 29 17.11 2.06 16.26
C ALA A 29 17.42 1.10 15.10
N ARG A 30 16.51 1.00 14.12
CA ARG A 30 16.76 0.24 12.89
C ARG A 30 17.77 0.95 11.97
N LEU A 31 17.68 2.28 11.87
CA LEU A 31 18.59 3.08 11.04
C LEU A 31 20.04 2.93 11.49
N GLU A 32 20.31 2.90 12.79
CA GLU A 32 21.66 2.72 13.34
C GLU A 32 22.38 1.47 12.78
N ARG A 33 21.61 0.42 12.46
CA ARG A 33 22.16 -0.82 11.90
C ARG A 33 22.50 -0.72 10.42
N LEU A 34 21.84 0.18 9.69
CA LEU A 34 22.01 0.35 8.23
C LEU A 34 22.94 1.50 7.89
N ALA A 35 22.85 2.59 8.64
CA ALA A 35 23.54 3.85 8.38
C ALA A 35 23.76 4.62 9.69
N PRO A 36 24.67 4.16 10.58
CA PRO A 36 24.92 4.77 11.90
C PRO A 36 25.36 6.24 11.83
N GLY A 37 25.89 6.68 10.69
CA GLY A 37 26.25 8.09 10.47
C GLY A 37 25.09 9.02 10.12
N LYS A 38 23.84 8.52 10.00
CA LYS A 38 22.67 9.32 9.60
C LYS A 38 21.76 9.61 10.79
N GLY A 39 21.34 10.87 10.93
CA GLY A 39 20.33 11.27 11.91
C GLY A 39 18.91 11.03 11.43
N PHE A 40 18.20 10.05 12.01
CA PHE A 40 16.82 9.70 11.59
C PHE A 40 15.87 10.90 11.57
N SER A 41 15.80 11.65 12.69
CA SER A 41 14.82 12.73 12.85
C SER A 41 15.24 14.00 12.10
N SER A 42 16.45 14.49 12.35
CA SER A 42 16.92 15.77 11.84
C SER A 42 17.31 15.75 10.36
N GLU A 43 17.93 14.65 9.89
CA GLU A 43 18.52 14.62 8.54
C GLU A 43 17.63 13.94 7.50
N LEU A 44 16.73 13.05 7.93
CA LEU A 44 15.89 12.27 7.03
C LEU A 44 14.41 12.64 7.17
N LEU A 45 13.84 12.54 8.37
CA LEU A 45 12.41 12.78 8.59
C LEU A 45 12.03 14.26 8.45
N ALA A 46 12.80 15.19 9.04
CA ALA A 46 12.47 16.61 8.99
C ALA A 46 12.42 17.17 7.55
N PRO A 47 13.41 16.88 6.67
CA PRO A 47 13.30 17.26 5.26
C PRO A 47 12.08 16.70 4.53
N LEU A 48 11.66 15.46 4.82
CA LEU A 48 10.43 14.89 4.27
C LEU A 48 9.19 15.70 4.72
N GLN A 49 9.14 16.11 5.99
CA GLN A 49 8.06 16.95 6.52
C GLN A 49 8.06 18.36 5.93
N TRP A 50 9.25 18.92 5.62
CA TRP A 50 9.33 20.21 4.92
C TRP A 50 8.63 20.18 3.58
N THR A 51 8.71 19.06 2.83
CA THR A 51 8.05 18.95 1.51
C THR A 51 6.54 19.19 1.61
N ARG A 52 5.90 18.72 2.68
CA ARG A 52 4.49 18.99 2.94
C ARG A 52 4.25 20.46 3.24
N SER A 53 4.97 21.00 4.21
CA SER A 53 4.80 22.38 4.68
C SER A 53 5.01 23.39 3.53
N ILE A 54 6.04 23.20 2.71
CA ILE A 54 6.31 24.02 1.53
C ILE A 54 5.15 23.94 0.53
N ARG A 55 4.66 22.72 0.24
CA ARG A 55 3.54 22.52 -0.70
C ARG A 55 2.24 23.16 -0.21
N GLU A 56 1.96 23.08 1.08
CA GLU A 56 0.78 23.71 1.70
C GLU A 56 0.86 25.24 1.67
N SER A 57 2.05 25.82 1.80
CA SER A 57 2.24 27.29 1.76
C SER A 57 2.39 27.88 0.36
N ALA A 58 2.73 27.08 -0.65
CA ALA A 58 3.12 27.59 -1.96
C ALA A 58 1.99 28.19 -2.80
N GLY A 59 0.72 27.86 -2.50
CA GLY A 59 -0.44 28.32 -3.28
C GLY A 59 -0.46 27.84 -4.75
N ARG A 60 0.44 26.94 -5.13
CA ARG A 60 0.57 26.34 -6.46
C ARG A 60 0.94 24.86 -6.35
N PRO A 61 0.68 24.03 -7.37
CA PRO A 61 1.20 22.67 -7.43
C PRO A 61 2.73 22.68 -7.37
N LEU A 62 3.30 21.82 -6.52
CA LEU A 62 4.74 21.57 -6.40
C LEU A 62 5.00 20.07 -6.38
N ALA A 63 6.27 19.68 -6.53
CA ALA A 63 6.71 18.31 -6.45
C ALA A 63 6.11 17.55 -5.25
N SER A 64 5.77 16.29 -5.49
CA SER A 64 5.35 15.39 -4.40
C SER A 64 6.55 14.82 -3.64
N GLY A 65 6.35 14.44 -2.37
CA GLY A 65 7.37 13.76 -1.57
C GLY A 65 7.32 12.24 -1.73
N ALA A 66 8.46 11.58 -1.70
CA ALA A 66 8.58 10.13 -1.57
C ALA A 66 9.76 9.73 -0.65
N THR A 67 9.77 8.47 -0.26
CA THR A 67 10.88 7.87 0.49
C THR A 67 11.02 6.39 0.15
N GLN A 68 12.08 5.77 0.65
CA GLN A 68 12.35 4.35 0.50
C GLN A 68 12.87 3.76 1.81
N PHE A 69 12.45 2.52 2.07
CA PHE A 69 13.03 1.63 3.08
C PHE A 69 13.85 0.51 2.44
N VAL A 70 14.90 0.10 3.14
CA VAL A 70 15.61 -1.16 2.91
C VAL A 70 14.97 -2.22 3.81
N VAL A 71 14.54 -3.33 3.23
CA VAL A 71 13.78 -4.39 3.90
C VAL A 71 14.67 -5.59 4.15
N GLY A 72 14.68 -6.10 5.38
CA GLY A 72 15.34 -7.35 5.79
C GLY A 72 16.66 -7.15 6.53
N ALA A 73 17.34 -6.02 6.32
CA ALA A 73 18.69 -5.82 6.83
C ALA A 73 18.80 -5.37 8.30
N ALA A 74 17.76 -4.72 8.85
CA ALA A 74 17.79 -4.18 10.21
C ALA A 74 17.00 -5.01 11.23
N GLY A 75 16.45 -6.16 10.80
CA GLY A 75 15.59 -7.03 11.62
C GLY A 75 14.24 -6.40 11.98
N GLU A 76 13.78 -5.46 11.16
CA GLU A 76 12.47 -4.82 11.26
C GLU A 76 11.31 -5.74 10.82
N SER A 77 10.17 -5.56 11.47
CA SER A 77 8.91 -6.22 11.11
C SER A 77 8.13 -5.44 10.04
N ASP A 78 7.18 -6.10 9.38
CA ASP A 78 6.31 -5.45 8.39
C ASP A 78 5.38 -4.46 9.06
N VAL A 79 4.95 -4.74 10.31
CA VAL A 79 4.17 -3.80 11.11
C VAL A 79 4.96 -2.53 11.45
N GLU A 80 6.26 -2.62 11.77
CA GLU A 80 7.10 -1.41 11.96
C GLU A 80 7.16 -0.58 10.67
N LEU A 81 7.45 -1.22 9.53
CA LEU A 81 7.54 -0.58 8.21
C LEU A 81 6.22 0.09 7.81
N LEU A 82 5.09 -0.59 7.99
CA LEU A 82 3.79 -0.06 7.62
C LEU A 82 3.25 0.96 8.61
N SER A 83 3.60 0.86 9.89
CA SER A 83 3.29 1.90 10.89
C SER A 83 3.96 3.22 10.52
N THR A 84 5.26 3.17 10.20
CA THR A 84 5.99 4.36 9.75
C THR A 84 5.47 4.85 8.40
N THR A 85 5.14 3.95 7.47
CA THR A 85 4.49 4.30 6.20
C THR A 85 3.20 5.11 6.41
N THR A 86 2.31 4.64 7.28
CA THR A 86 1.05 5.35 7.62
C THR A 86 1.33 6.72 8.23
N ALA A 87 2.29 6.81 9.17
CA ALA A 87 2.69 8.08 9.76
C ALA A 87 3.25 9.06 8.72
N LEU A 88 4.05 8.58 7.75
CA LEU A 88 4.61 9.41 6.68
C LEU A 88 3.54 9.91 5.71
N TYR A 89 2.56 9.09 5.36
CA TYR A 89 1.40 9.55 4.58
C TYR A 89 0.63 10.63 5.34
N ARG A 90 0.35 10.41 6.62
CA ARG A 90 -0.46 11.33 7.44
C ARG A 90 0.25 12.63 7.78
N HIS A 91 1.52 12.57 8.18
CA HIS A 91 2.25 13.71 8.76
C HIS A 91 3.21 14.35 7.78
N ALA A 92 3.90 13.58 6.94
CA ALA A 92 4.78 14.10 5.88
C ALA A 92 4.06 14.26 4.54
N GLY A 93 2.80 13.85 4.41
CA GLY A 93 2.00 14.04 3.19
C GLY A 93 2.67 13.43 1.96
N LEU A 94 3.41 12.32 2.13
CA LEU A 94 4.13 11.68 1.05
C LEU A 94 3.14 11.11 0.04
N ARG A 95 3.52 11.10 -1.23
CA ARG A 95 2.75 10.46 -2.28
C ARG A 95 3.07 8.98 -2.38
N ARG A 96 4.30 8.57 -2.10
CA ARG A 96 4.72 7.17 -2.21
C ARG A 96 5.82 6.83 -1.20
N VAL A 97 5.70 5.65 -0.61
CA VAL A 97 6.77 4.97 0.12
C VAL A 97 7.16 3.76 -0.70
N PHE A 98 8.45 3.59 -0.94
CA PHE A 98 9.02 2.44 -1.65
C PHE A 98 9.65 1.49 -0.63
N PHE A 99 9.65 0.21 -1.00
CA PHE A 99 10.35 -0.85 -0.29
C PHE A 99 11.37 -1.42 -1.25
N SER A 100 12.55 -1.75 -0.75
CA SER A 100 13.60 -2.40 -1.53
C SER A 100 14.14 -3.54 -0.69
N ALA A 101 13.99 -4.77 -1.17
CA ALA A 101 14.57 -5.94 -0.54
C ALA A 101 16.09 -5.74 -0.44
N PHE A 102 16.64 -6.00 0.73
CA PHE A 102 18.08 -5.96 0.94
C PHE A 102 18.78 -7.00 0.08
N ASP A 103 19.85 -6.58 -0.57
CA ASP A 103 20.79 -7.44 -1.28
C ASP A 103 22.21 -7.12 -0.78
N PRO A 104 22.95 -8.10 -0.25
CA PRO A 104 24.28 -7.85 0.31
C PRO A 104 25.28 -7.51 -0.78
N LEU A 105 26.08 -6.48 -0.55
CA LEU A 105 27.16 -6.08 -1.45
C LEU A 105 28.53 -6.49 -0.88
N PRO A 106 29.44 -7.03 -1.71
CA PRO A 106 30.80 -7.33 -1.28
C PRO A 106 31.53 -6.11 -0.72
N ALA A 107 32.42 -6.34 0.23
CA ALA A 107 33.22 -5.31 0.90
C ALA A 107 32.38 -4.23 1.60
N THR A 108 31.20 -4.59 2.10
CA THR A 108 30.36 -3.73 2.94
C THR A 108 30.13 -4.37 4.32
N PRO A 109 29.84 -3.58 5.37
CA PRO A 109 29.61 -4.12 6.72
C PRO A 109 28.48 -5.16 6.81
N LEU A 110 27.57 -5.21 5.82
CA LEU A 110 26.42 -6.10 5.78
C LEU A 110 26.59 -7.27 4.80
N GLU A 111 27.78 -7.47 4.22
CA GLU A 111 28.04 -8.51 3.21
C GLU A 111 27.71 -9.94 3.68
N GLY A 112 27.80 -10.21 4.98
CA GLY A 112 27.53 -11.52 5.58
C GLY A 112 26.05 -11.81 5.88
N LEU A 113 25.14 -10.86 5.63
CA LEU A 113 23.71 -11.06 5.81
C LEU A 113 23.09 -11.74 4.59
N PRO A 114 22.04 -12.58 4.75
CA PRO A 114 21.33 -13.14 3.62
C PRO A 114 20.56 -12.04 2.86
N PRO A 115 20.38 -12.18 1.53
CA PRO A 115 19.46 -11.33 0.79
C PRO A 115 18.03 -11.53 1.27
N GLU A 116 17.23 -10.47 1.20
CA GLU A 116 15.80 -10.53 1.49
C GLU A 116 15.01 -11.00 0.26
N SER A 117 13.84 -11.59 0.48
CA SER A 117 12.96 -12.04 -0.58
C SER A 117 12.34 -10.86 -1.35
N PRO A 118 12.44 -10.82 -2.70
CA PRO A 118 11.68 -9.86 -3.51
C PRO A 118 10.16 -9.99 -3.34
N LEU A 119 9.68 -11.15 -2.90
CA LEU A 119 8.26 -11.32 -2.57
C LEU A 119 7.85 -10.51 -1.35
N ARG A 120 8.74 -10.31 -0.36
CA ARG A 120 8.47 -9.48 0.82
C ARG A 120 8.38 -8.01 0.43
N GLU A 121 9.24 -7.54 -0.48
CA GLU A 121 9.15 -6.19 -1.07
C GLU A 121 7.78 -5.96 -1.73
N HIS A 122 7.40 -6.83 -2.68
CA HIS A 122 6.09 -6.75 -3.33
C HIS A 122 4.94 -6.86 -2.32
N ARG A 123 5.09 -7.68 -1.29
CA ARG A 123 4.07 -7.86 -0.24
C ARG A 123 3.86 -6.60 0.60
N LEU A 124 4.89 -5.77 0.82
CA LEU A 124 4.80 -4.50 1.55
C LEU A 124 4.21 -3.37 0.70
N ASP A 125 4.42 -3.42 -0.61
CA ASP A 125 3.83 -2.46 -1.55
C ASP A 125 2.29 -2.53 -1.53
N GLN A 126 1.73 -3.73 -1.58
CA GLN A 126 0.27 -3.94 -1.60
C GLN A 126 -0.50 -3.24 -0.46
N PRO A 127 -0.20 -3.47 0.84
CA PRO A 127 -0.87 -2.82 1.95
C PRO A 127 -0.53 -1.34 2.06
N SER A 128 0.62 -0.88 1.58
CA SER A 128 0.92 0.56 1.48
C SER A 128 -0.12 1.29 0.62
N TYR A 129 -0.58 0.68 -0.49
CA TYR A 129 -1.73 1.19 -1.24
C TYR A 129 -3.05 1.08 -0.48
N LEU A 130 -3.29 -0.01 0.25
CA LEU A 130 -4.53 -0.18 1.02
C LEU A 130 -4.70 0.90 2.09
N LEU A 131 -3.63 1.15 2.85
CA LEU A 131 -3.57 2.17 3.89
C LEU A 131 -3.79 3.58 3.31
N ARG A 132 -3.21 3.86 2.13
CA ARG A 132 -3.29 5.19 1.51
C ARG A 132 -4.61 5.47 0.80
N ASP A 133 -5.08 4.52 -0.02
CA ASP A 133 -6.12 4.77 -1.02
C ASP A 133 -7.43 4.04 -0.75
N TYR A 134 -7.43 3.00 0.11
CA TYR A 134 -8.58 2.13 0.34
C TYR A 134 -9.23 2.28 1.71
N GLY A 135 -8.67 3.12 2.59
CA GLY A 135 -9.20 3.32 3.95
C GLY A 135 -9.01 2.12 4.86
N PHE A 136 -7.96 1.32 4.62
CA PHE A 136 -7.54 0.29 5.57
C PHE A 136 -6.76 0.92 6.71
N ASP A 137 -6.90 0.34 7.89
CA ASP A 137 -6.01 0.59 9.02
C ASP A 137 -5.04 -0.58 9.22
N LEU A 138 -4.02 -0.40 10.06
CA LEU A 138 -3.05 -1.46 10.35
C LEU A 138 -3.70 -2.71 10.94
N GLU A 139 -4.77 -2.54 11.73
CA GLU A 139 -5.52 -3.64 12.37
C GLU A 139 -6.30 -4.50 11.36
N ASP A 140 -6.60 -3.93 10.19
CA ASP A 140 -7.22 -4.69 9.09
C ASP A 140 -6.22 -5.66 8.44
N LEU A 141 -4.93 -5.41 8.56
CA LEU A 141 -3.90 -6.17 7.85
C LEU A 141 -3.65 -7.54 8.52
N PRO A 142 -3.36 -8.59 7.72
CA PRO A 142 -3.26 -9.96 8.19
C PRO A 142 -1.88 -10.29 8.79
N PHE A 143 -1.38 -9.47 9.73
CA PHE A 143 -0.10 -9.74 10.36
C PHE A 143 -0.12 -11.05 11.16
N ASP A 144 1.00 -11.77 11.12
CA ASP A 144 1.25 -12.90 12.00
C ASP A 144 1.68 -12.42 13.42
N PRO A 145 1.84 -13.34 14.40
CA PRO A 145 2.24 -12.96 15.76
C PRO A 145 3.60 -12.25 15.89
N VAL A 146 4.46 -12.32 14.88
CA VAL A 146 5.77 -11.63 14.86
C VAL A 146 5.74 -10.37 13.98
N GLY A 147 4.56 -9.95 13.53
CA GLY A 147 4.36 -8.71 12.80
C GLY A 147 4.77 -8.77 11.32
N ARG A 148 4.75 -9.95 10.70
CA ARG A 148 5.00 -10.13 9.25
C ARG A 148 3.72 -10.42 8.49
N LEU A 149 3.71 -10.06 7.21
CA LEU A 149 2.63 -10.36 6.28
C LEU A 149 2.81 -11.74 5.65
N PRO A 150 1.72 -12.47 5.37
CA PRO A 150 1.77 -13.72 4.64
C PRO A 150 2.35 -13.51 3.24
N LEU A 151 3.39 -14.26 2.87
CA LEU A 151 3.99 -14.14 1.54
C LEU A 151 3.21 -14.86 0.45
N ASP A 152 2.27 -15.75 0.79
CA ASP A 152 1.49 -16.57 -0.12
C ASP A 152 0.12 -15.95 -0.49
N ARG A 153 -0.30 -14.87 0.18
CA ARG A 153 -1.65 -14.31 0.02
C ARG A 153 -1.68 -12.79 -0.02
N ASP A 154 -2.40 -12.25 -1.02
CA ASP A 154 -2.73 -10.81 -1.11
C ASP A 154 -3.38 -10.28 0.18
N PRO A 155 -2.91 -9.18 0.78
CA PRO A 155 -3.42 -8.67 2.04
C PRO A 155 -4.91 -8.29 2.00
N LYS A 156 -5.38 -7.73 0.88
CA LYS A 156 -6.79 -7.37 0.73
C LYS A 156 -7.67 -8.61 0.61
N ARG A 157 -7.18 -9.64 -0.09
CA ARG A 157 -7.83 -10.96 -0.15
C ARG A 157 -7.85 -11.62 1.23
N ALA A 158 -6.74 -11.63 1.95
CA ALA A 158 -6.65 -12.20 3.29
C ALA A 158 -7.60 -11.52 4.28
N TYR A 159 -7.70 -10.19 4.24
CA TYR A 159 -8.70 -9.43 4.98
C TYR A 159 -10.12 -9.90 4.62
N ALA A 160 -10.44 -9.97 3.33
CA ALA A 160 -11.78 -10.33 2.87
C ALA A 160 -12.17 -11.77 3.21
N ASP A 161 -11.23 -12.72 3.12
CA ASP A 161 -11.45 -14.10 3.52
C ASP A 161 -11.83 -14.19 5.01
N ARG A 162 -11.22 -13.36 5.87
CA ARG A 162 -11.54 -13.27 7.30
C ARG A 162 -12.85 -12.53 7.59
N ALA A 163 -13.04 -11.36 7.00
CA ALA A 163 -14.08 -10.41 7.39
C ALA A 163 -15.37 -10.51 6.56
N LEU A 164 -15.27 -10.86 5.28
CA LEU A 164 -16.37 -10.71 4.31
C LEU A 164 -16.97 -12.05 3.84
N THR A 165 -16.29 -13.17 4.05
CA THR A 165 -16.79 -14.50 3.66
C THR A 165 -18.16 -14.81 4.27
N HIS A 166 -18.32 -14.52 5.57
CA HIS A 166 -19.56 -14.76 6.32
C HIS A 166 -20.44 -13.51 6.44
N ALA A 167 -19.93 -12.34 6.06
CA ALA A 167 -20.64 -11.07 6.04
C ALA A 167 -20.44 -10.38 4.67
N PRO A 168 -21.00 -10.95 3.58
CA PRO A 168 -20.81 -10.41 2.24
C PRO A 168 -21.48 -9.04 2.09
N ILE A 169 -20.88 -8.20 1.25
CA ILE A 169 -21.28 -6.81 1.05
C ILE A 169 -22.29 -6.72 -0.10
N ASP A 170 -23.48 -6.20 0.17
CA ASP A 170 -24.47 -5.92 -0.89
C ASP A 170 -24.06 -4.69 -1.69
N VAL A 171 -23.76 -4.90 -2.97
CA VAL A 171 -23.26 -3.82 -3.85
C VAL A 171 -24.28 -2.73 -4.12
N ASP A 172 -25.57 -3.02 -3.99
CA ASP A 172 -26.64 -2.04 -4.19
C ASP A 172 -26.90 -1.18 -2.93
N ARG A 173 -26.35 -1.57 -1.78
CA ARG A 173 -26.60 -0.89 -0.49
C ARG A 173 -25.37 -0.30 0.17
N ALA A 174 -24.23 -0.97 0.08
CA ALA A 174 -23.01 -0.61 0.80
C ALA A 174 -22.46 0.76 0.42
N ASP A 175 -21.87 1.50 1.34
CA ASP A 175 -21.17 2.74 1.01
C ASP A 175 -19.90 2.47 0.15
N PRO A 176 -19.30 3.51 -0.48
CA PRO A 176 -18.08 3.34 -1.27
C PRO A 176 -16.90 2.77 -0.47
N GLU A 177 -16.82 2.99 0.84
CA GLU A 177 -15.71 2.55 1.68
C GLU A 177 -15.75 1.04 1.90
N ALA A 178 -16.91 0.52 2.28
CA ALA A 178 -17.17 -0.91 2.38
C ALA A 178 -16.93 -1.61 1.04
N LEU A 179 -17.38 -1.03 -0.07
CA LEU A 179 -17.12 -1.55 -1.41
C LEU A 179 -15.62 -1.64 -1.72
N ARG A 180 -14.82 -0.65 -1.31
CA ARG A 180 -13.35 -0.66 -1.49
C ARG A 180 -12.67 -1.76 -0.69
N ARG A 181 -13.28 -2.32 0.35
CA ARG A 181 -12.73 -3.47 1.10
C ARG A 181 -12.83 -4.79 0.32
N VAL A 182 -13.69 -4.88 -0.70
CA VAL A 182 -13.88 -6.09 -1.51
C VAL A 182 -12.75 -6.27 -2.55
N PRO A 183 -12.11 -7.46 -2.63
CA PRO A 183 -11.14 -7.79 -3.66
C PRO A 183 -11.71 -7.63 -5.08
N GLY A 184 -10.93 -7.04 -5.97
CA GLY A 184 -11.37 -6.72 -7.35
C GLY A 184 -12.14 -5.40 -7.49
N ILE A 185 -12.49 -4.72 -6.38
CA ILE A 185 -13.11 -3.39 -6.38
C ILE A 185 -12.09 -2.33 -5.92
N GLY A 186 -11.65 -1.49 -6.85
CA GLY A 186 -10.79 -0.32 -6.58
C GLY A 186 -11.59 0.94 -6.19
N PRO A 187 -10.95 2.04 -5.74
CA PRO A 187 -11.64 3.28 -5.34
C PRO A 187 -12.53 3.84 -6.45
N ARG A 188 -12.00 3.95 -7.68
CA ARG A 188 -12.78 4.37 -8.86
C ARG A 188 -13.88 3.38 -9.23
N ALA A 189 -13.69 2.08 -8.98
CA ALA A 189 -14.71 1.07 -9.24
C ALA A 189 -15.86 1.18 -8.23
N ALA A 190 -15.55 1.41 -6.94
CA ALA A 190 -16.57 1.66 -5.92
C ALA A 190 -17.45 2.87 -6.27
N GLU A 191 -16.84 3.99 -6.71
CA GLU A 191 -17.62 5.16 -7.18
C GLU A 191 -18.52 4.84 -8.37
N ARG A 192 -18.02 4.05 -9.33
CA ARG A 192 -18.81 3.60 -10.48
C ARG A 192 -20.00 2.72 -10.07
N ILE A 193 -19.84 1.86 -9.07
CA ILE A 193 -20.94 1.05 -8.50
C ILE A 193 -22.00 1.97 -7.91
N VAL A 194 -21.59 2.92 -7.07
CA VAL A 194 -22.50 3.86 -6.41
C VAL A 194 -23.25 4.73 -7.40
N ALA A 195 -22.59 5.15 -8.49
CA ALA A 195 -23.24 5.86 -9.58
C ALA A 195 -24.24 4.96 -10.34
N ALA A 196 -23.83 3.74 -10.70
CA ALA A 196 -24.65 2.83 -11.51
C ALA A 196 -25.93 2.39 -10.79
N ARG A 197 -25.86 2.11 -9.49
CA ARG A 197 -27.01 1.64 -8.70
C ARG A 197 -28.12 2.68 -8.50
N ARG A 198 -27.82 3.97 -8.73
CA ARG A 198 -28.84 5.03 -8.75
C ARG A 198 -29.76 4.92 -9.97
N VAL A 199 -29.28 4.30 -11.05
CA VAL A 199 -30.01 4.16 -12.31
C VAL A 199 -30.65 2.78 -12.41
N ARG A 200 -29.94 1.72 -11.97
CA ARG A 200 -30.43 0.34 -12.05
C ARG A 200 -29.81 -0.56 -11.00
N HIS A 201 -30.57 -1.53 -10.52
CA HIS A 201 -30.05 -2.60 -9.66
C HIS A 201 -28.96 -3.43 -10.36
N LEU A 202 -27.95 -3.84 -9.59
CA LEU A 202 -26.81 -4.64 -10.01
C LEU A 202 -27.05 -6.11 -9.63
N ARG A 203 -27.70 -6.85 -10.51
CA ARG A 203 -28.18 -8.23 -10.27
C ARG A 203 -27.25 -9.32 -10.81
N HIS A 204 -26.36 -8.97 -11.74
CA HIS A 204 -25.50 -9.93 -12.43
C HIS A 204 -24.03 -9.48 -12.43
N LEU A 205 -23.11 -10.46 -12.32
CA LEU A 205 -21.66 -10.20 -12.35
C LEU A 205 -21.21 -9.50 -13.63
N GLU A 206 -21.87 -9.73 -14.76
CA GLU A 206 -21.57 -9.03 -16.02
C GLU A 206 -21.73 -7.51 -15.90
N GLN A 207 -22.72 -7.04 -15.12
CA GLN A 207 -22.88 -5.60 -14.87
C GLN A 207 -21.67 -5.05 -14.14
N LEU A 208 -21.09 -5.80 -13.19
CA LEU A 208 -19.87 -5.40 -12.50
C LEU A 208 -18.65 -5.41 -13.44
N ARG A 209 -18.53 -6.39 -14.33
CA ARG A 209 -17.43 -6.42 -15.34
C ARG A 209 -17.47 -5.21 -16.26
N ARG A 210 -18.66 -4.77 -16.69
CA ARG A 210 -18.84 -3.53 -17.48
C ARG A 210 -18.43 -2.28 -16.70
N LEU A 211 -18.47 -2.32 -15.38
CA LEU A 211 -17.92 -1.30 -14.48
C LEU A 211 -16.44 -1.53 -14.18
N GLY A 212 -15.72 -2.34 -14.96
CA GLY A 212 -14.28 -2.60 -14.80
C GLY A 212 -13.88 -3.25 -13.48
N ILE A 213 -14.78 -4.05 -12.89
CA ILE A 213 -14.52 -4.82 -11.67
C ILE A 213 -14.11 -6.24 -12.07
N VAL A 214 -13.11 -6.79 -11.39
CA VAL A 214 -12.75 -8.21 -11.53
C VAL A 214 -13.77 -9.04 -10.75
N ALA A 215 -14.90 -9.32 -11.42
CA ALA A 215 -16.10 -9.86 -10.79
C ALA A 215 -15.85 -11.23 -10.12
N GLU A 216 -14.94 -12.04 -10.65
CA GLU A 216 -14.54 -13.33 -10.10
C GLU A 216 -13.87 -13.20 -8.73
N ARG A 217 -13.06 -12.14 -8.54
CA ARG A 217 -12.41 -11.85 -7.25
C ARG A 217 -13.41 -11.31 -6.22
N ALA A 218 -14.39 -10.54 -6.67
CA ALA A 218 -15.39 -9.92 -5.80
C ALA A 218 -16.52 -10.87 -5.40
N ALA A 219 -16.95 -11.76 -6.32
CA ALA A 219 -18.12 -12.62 -6.18
C ALA A 219 -18.24 -13.40 -4.86
N PRO A 220 -17.16 -13.95 -4.26
CA PRO A 220 -17.24 -14.66 -2.98
C PRO A 220 -17.70 -13.77 -1.81
N PHE A 221 -17.51 -12.46 -1.91
CA PHE A 221 -17.61 -11.49 -0.82
C PHE A 221 -18.74 -10.48 -1.01
N ILE A 222 -19.57 -10.64 -2.05
CA ILE A 222 -20.63 -9.68 -2.37
C ILE A 222 -21.99 -10.35 -2.49
N LEU A 223 -23.02 -9.52 -2.31
CA LEU A 223 -24.38 -9.81 -2.72
C LEU A 223 -24.76 -8.90 -3.89
N LEU A 224 -25.58 -9.44 -4.79
CA LEU A 224 -26.21 -8.74 -5.89
C LEU A 224 -27.72 -8.76 -5.62
N ASP A 225 -28.31 -7.62 -5.26
CA ASP A 225 -29.73 -7.50 -4.87
C ASP A 225 -30.10 -8.51 -3.76
N GLY A 226 -29.30 -8.52 -2.68
CA GLY A 226 -29.46 -9.42 -1.54
C GLY A 226 -29.10 -10.89 -1.77
N ARG A 227 -28.62 -11.29 -2.97
CA ARG A 227 -28.34 -12.70 -3.30
C ARG A 227 -26.89 -12.95 -3.64
N ARG A 228 -26.36 -14.12 -3.25
CA ARG A 228 -25.01 -14.52 -3.68
C ARG A 228 -24.99 -14.74 -5.21
N PRO A 229 -24.01 -14.20 -5.92
CA PRO A 229 -23.89 -14.43 -7.36
C PRO A 229 -23.55 -15.90 -7.64
N LEU A 230 -24.12 -16.44 -8.73
CA LEU A 230 -23.74 -17.77 -9.22
C LEU A 230 -22.33 -17.68 -9.83
N LEU A 231 -21.38 -18.32 -9.18
CA LEU A 231 -20.05 -18.56 -9.73
C LEU A 231 -20.12 -19.83 -10.57
N GLN A 232 -20.05 -19.68 -11.90
CA GLN A 232 -19.74 -20.81 -12.74
C GLN A 232 -18.28 -21.19 -12.48
N LYS A 233 -18.07 -22.29 -11.74
CA LYS A 233 -16.72 -22.85 -11.58
C LYS A 233 -16.24 -23.23 -12.98
N SER A 234 -15.13 -22.62 -13.41
CA SER A 234 -14.43 -23.10 -14.60
C SER A 234 -14.07 -24.57 -14.37
N LEU A 235 -14.36 -25.43 -15.35
CA LEU A 235 -14.00 -26.85 -15.32
C LEU A 235 -12.47 -27.06 -15.32
N PHE A 236 -11.72 -26.01 -15.64
CA PHE A 236 -10.27 -25.97 -15.56
C PHE A 236 -9.85 -24.86 -14.59
N PRO A 237 -9.01 -25.12 -13.58
CA PRO A 237 -8.42 -24.05 -12.79
C PRO A 237 -7.64 -23.13 -13.74
N ASN A 238 -8.03 -21.86 -13.80
CA ASN A 238 -7.30 -20.87 -14.58
C ASN A 238 -5.87 -20.76 -14.00
N PHE A 239 -4.87 -21.16 -14.78
CA PHE A 239 -3.44 -21.04 -14.46
C PHE A 239 -2.96 -19.58 -14.29
N VAL A 240 -3.86 -18.60 -14.36
CA VAL A 240 -3.55 -17.16 -14.37
C VAL A 240 -3.24 -16.62 -12.97
N ASP A 241 -3.63 -17.30 -11.89
CA ASP A 241 -3.27 -16.89 -10.52
C ASP A 241 -1.80 -17.17 -10.14
N ARG A 242 -0.98 -17.72 -11.06
CA ARG A 242 0.48 -17.80 -10.90
C ARG A 242 1.28 -16.72 -11.64
N ALA A 243 0.64 -15.87 -12.44
CA ALA A 243 1.35 -14.97 -13.37
C ALA A 243 1.10 -13.47 -13.14
N VAL A 244 0.58 -13.07 -11.97
CA VAL A 244 0.64 -11.67 -11.50
C VAL A 244 1.39 -11.64 -10.17
N GLY A 245 2.64 -12.09 -10.26
CA GLY A 245 3.69 -11.95 -9.26
C GLY A 245 4.96 -11.55 -10.00
N VAL A 246 4.91 -10.37 -10.62
CA VAL A 246 6.06 -9.58 -11.08
C VAL A 246 5.78 -8.14 -10.70
#